data_AF-A0A178Z403-F1
#
_entry.id   AF-A0A178Z403-F1
#
_cell.length_a   1.000
_cell.length_b   1.000
_cell.length_c   1.000
_cell.angle_alpha   90.00
_cell.angle_beta   90.00
_cell.angle_gamma   90.00
#
_symmetry.space_group_name_H-M   'P 1'
#
loop_
_entity.id
_entity.type
_entity.pdbx_description
1 polymer ?
#
loop_
_entity_poly.entity_id
_entity_poly.type
_entity_poly.pdbx_seq_one_letter_code
_entity_poly.pdbx_strand_id
1 'polypeptide(L)'
;MDSLVVLSILVAICLFVADYLLSQQRIAYPIFQEAINMAEEYQSETDSDYTSYWRDWFISSRGNEYFCEIDEEYITDRFNLTGLNTEVHYYQHALDLITDVFDLDCEDDMRETIEKSARHLYGLVHARYIVTTRGLAKMVEKFKKSDFGRCPRVMCESQPLLPFGPSDNPGLKTVKLYCAKCEDIYNPKSSRHAAIDGAYFGSSFHNILFQVYPALVPVKSRRRYEPKVFGFKVHHASVLARWQDAVRRQQRKRLEDAGVIAEGQQLFIEDAESSDGAGDDRLEELDDDELGDNGDRRIAAASGDPEGVALYGNALAS
;
A
#
# COMPACT_ATOMS: atom_id res chain seq x y z
N MET A 1 31.97 73.15 9.93
CA MET A 1 31.52 73.22 8.53
C MET A 1 31.12 71.82 8.03
N ASP A 2 30.63 70.94 8.91
CA ASP A 2 30.81 69.49 8.71
C ASP A 2 29.51 68.73 8.46
N SER A 3 28.34 69.33 8.71
CA SER A 3 27.05 68.65 8.52
C SER A 3 26.57 68.64 7.05
N LEU A 4 26.93 69.66 6.26
CA LEU A 4 26.52 69.77 4.85
C LEU A 4 27.29 68.80 3.94
N VAL A 5 28.55 68.52 4.25
CA VAL A 5 29.41 67.60 3.48
C VAL A 5 29.00 66.14 3.70
N VAL A 6 28.61 65.78 4.93
CA VAL A 6 28.12 64.43 5.23
C VAL A 6 26.79 64.17 4.54
N LEU A 7 25.90 65.17 4.50
CA LEU A 7 24.60 65.04 3.84
C LEU A 7 24.75 64.85 2.32
N SER A 8 25.66 65.58 1.67
CA SER A 8 25.89 65.44 0.23
C SER A 8 26.50 64.09 -0.15
N ILE A 9 27.41 63.55 0.67
CA ILE A 9 27.98 62.22 0.48
C ILE A 9 26.91 61.13 0.64
N LEU A 10 26.05 61.23 1.66
CA LEU A 10 24.95 60.26 1.87
C LEU A 10 23.93 60.29 0.73
N VAL A 11 23.59 61.48 0.20
CA VAL A 11 22.70 61.61 -0.96
C VAL A 11 23.35 61.01 -2.21
N ALA A 12 24.64 61.27 -2.44
CA ALA A 12 25.37 60.68 -3.58
C ALA A 12 25.42 59.15 -3.50
N ILE A 13 25.66 58.58 -2.33
CA ILE A 13 25.64 57.12 -2.12
C ILE A 13 24.23 56.56 -2.32
N CYS A 14 23.19 57.21 -1.79
CA CYS A 14 21.82 56.75 -1.97
C CYS A 14 21.38 56.77 -3.43
N LEU A 15 21.74 57.82 -4.19
CA LEU A 15 21.46 57.90 -5.62
C LEU A 15 22.23 56.85 -6.41
N PHE A 16 23.50 56.62 -6.08
CA PHE A 16 24.31 55.59 -6.75
C PHE A 16 23.80 54.17 -6.46
N VAL A 17 23.38 53.90 -5.23
CA VAL A 17 22.77 52.61 -4.85
C VAL A 17 21.40 52.46 -5.52
N ALA A 18 20.59 53.52 -5.60
CA ALA A 18 19.31 53.50 -6.30
C ALA A 18 19.47 53.24 -7.81
N ASP A 19 20.41 53.94 -8.48
CA ASP A 19 20.72 53.71 -9.89
C ASP A 19 21.32 52.32 -10.14
N TYR A 20 22.16 51.81 -9.23
CA TYR A 20 22.71 50.46 -9.32
C TYR A 20 21.62 49.38 -9.16
N LEU A 21 20.69 49.56 -8.21
CA LEU A 21 19.56 48.65 -8.00
C LEU A 21 18.55 48.72 -9.16
N LEU A 22 18.28 49.92 -9.70
CA LEU A 22 17.43 50.11 -10.88
C LEU A 22 18.08 49.54 -12.15
N SER A 23 19.40 49.65 -12.29
CA SER A 23 20.18 49.03 -13.36
C SER A 23 20.16 47.50 -13.28
N GLN A 24 20.35 46.95 -12.07
CA GLN A 24 20.18 45.51 -11.80
C GLN A 24 18.78 45.04 -12.18
N GLN A 25 17.72 45.80 -11.85
CA GLN A 25 16.34 45.44 -12.19
C GLN A 25 16.05 45.56 -13.70
N ARG A 26 16.63 46.54 -14.40
CA ARG A 26 16.50 46.71 -15.87
C ARG A 26 17.24 45.65 -16.68
N ILE A 27 18.30 45.05 -16.15
CA ILE A 27 19.10 44.03 -16.85
C ILE A 27 18.63 42.61 -16.46
N ALA A 28 18.41 42.36 -15.16
CA ALA A 28 18.04 41.03 -14.68
C ALA A 28 16.62 40.63 -15.08
N TYR A 29 15.66 41.57 -15.10
CA TYR A 29 14.27 41.24 -15.44
C TYR A 29 14.07 40.78 -16.89
N PRO A 30 14.60 41.47 -17.94
CA PRO A 30 14.47 40.98 -19.31
C PRO A 30 15.27 39.69 -19.55
N ILE A 31 16.44 39.51 -18.95
CA ILE A 31 17.22 38.25 -19.06
C ILE A 31 16.47 37.09 -18.39
N PHE A 32 15.85 37.34 -17.24
CA PHE A 32 15.04 36.34 -16.54
C PHE A 32 13.75 36.03 -17.30
N GLN A 33 13.14 37.03 -17.95
CA GLN A 33 11.98 36.84 -18.81
C GLN A 33 12.32 36.06 -20.09
N GLU A 34 13.47 36.34 -20.71
CA GLU A 34 13.99 35.54 -21.84
C GLU A 34 14.31 34.11 -21.40
N ALA A 35 14.90 33.92 -20.22
CA ALA A 35 15.17 32.58 -19.68
C ALA A 35 13.87 31.81 -19.35
N ILE A 36 12.82 32.50 -18.85
CA ILE A 36 11.50 31.91 -18.65
C ILE A 36 10.85 31.58 -19.99
N ASN A 37 10.84 32.50 -20.95
CA ASN A 37 10.27 32.26 -22.27
C ASN A 37 11.01 31.12 -22.99
N MET A 38 12.34 31.05 -22.87
CA MET A 38 13.14 29.95 -23.45
C MET A 38 12.88 28.62 -22.74
N ALA A 39 12.54 28.63 -21.44
CA ALA A 39 12.11 27.45 -20.70
C ALA A 39 10.67 27.03 -21.02
N GLU A 40 9.77 27.99 -21.28
CA GLU A 40 8.39 27.77 -21.74
C GLU A 40 8.36 27.27 -23.19
N GLU A 41 9.23 27.78 -24.06
CA GLU A 41 9.37 27.36 -25.46
C GLU A 41 9.97 25.93 -25.55
N TYR A 42 10.94 25.59 -24.67
CA TYR A 42 11.44 24.21 -24.54
C TYR A 42 10.38 23.23 -24.00
N GLN A 43 9.47 23.71 -23.13
CA GLN A 43 8.33 22.91 -22.68
C GLN A 43 7.26 22.78 -23.76
N SER A 44 7.07 23.80 -24.60
CA SER A 44 6.06 23.80 -25.67
C SER A 44 6.45 22.94 -26.87
N GLU A 45 7.74 22.75 -27.17
CA GLU A 45 8.18 21.93 -28.32
C GLU A 45 8.28 20.43 -28.01
N THR A 46 8.15 20.02 -26.74
CA THR A 46 8.15 18.58 -26.35
C THR A 46 6.72 18.04 -26.12
N ASP A 47 5.69 18.86 -26.21
CA ASP A 47 4.30 18.48 -25.90
C ASP A 47 3.50 17.94 -27.11
N SER A 48 4.21 17.51 -28.18
CA SER A 48 3.57 17.01 -29.42
C SER A 48 3.64 15.49 -29.63
N ASP A 49 4.05 14.73 -28.61
CA ASP A 49 3.88 13.26 -28.51
C ASP A 49 2.77 12.87 -27.50
N TYR A 50 1.68 13.66 -27.43
CA TYR A 50 0.47 13.33 -26.67
C TYR A 50 -0.32 12.20 -27.38
N THR A 51 0.27 11.02 -27.51
CA THR A 51 -0.40 9.82 -28.02
C THR A 51 -0.15 8.65 -27.08
N SER A 52 -0.90 8.60 -25.97
CA SER A 52 -1.15 7.35 -25.24
C SER A 52 -2.54 7.28 -24.62
N TYR A 53 -3.57 7.33 -25.48
CA TYR A 53 -4.96 7.46 -25.06
C TYR A 53 -5.38 6.32 -24.13
N TRP A 54 -4.95 5.08 -24.39
CA TRP A 54 -5.30 3.95 -23.54
C TRP A 54 -4.52 3.89 -22.23
N ARG A 55 -3.19 4.12 -22.25
CA ARG A 55 -2.34 4.00 -21.04
C ARG A 55 -2.70 5.08 -20.02
N ASP A 56 -2.85 6.32 -20.46
CA ASP A 56 -3.23 7.44 -19.60
C ASP A 56 -4.65 7.25 -19.03
N TRP A 57 -5.58 6.77 -19.86
CA TRP A 57 -6.91 6.39 -19.41
C TRP A 57 -6.87 5.26 -18.36
N PHE A 58 -6.05 4.23 -18.58
CA PHE A 58 -5.95 3.11 -17.64
C PHE A 58 -5.38 3.54 -16.29
N ILE A 59 -4.34 4.38 -16.26
CA ILE A 59 -3.71 4.82 -15.02
C ILE A 59 -4.60 5.82 -14.26
N SER A 60 -5.32 6.67 -14.99
CA SER A 60 -6.28 7.62 -14.40
C SER A 60 -7.60 6.96 -13.97
N SER A 61 -7.85 5.73 -14.41
CA SER A 61 -9.04 4.97 -14.02
C SER A 61 -9.09 4.69 -12.52
N ARG A 62 -10.29 4.80 -11.95
CA ARG A 62 -10.54 4.59 -10.52
C ARG A 62 -10.13 3.17 -10.11
N GLY A 63 -9.24 3.07 -9.12
CA GLY A 63 -8.70 1.80 -8.62
C GLY A 63 -7.28 1.52 -9.09
N ASN A 64 -6.75 2.27 -10.06
CA ASN A 64 -5.42 2.05 -10.63
C ASN A 64 -4.36 3.04 -10.11
N GLU A 65 -4.62 3.71 -8.99
CA GLU A 65 -3.73 4.75 -8.45
C GLU A 65 -2.33 4.22 -8.06
N TYR A 66 -2.18 2.91 -7.89
CA TYR A 66 -0.91 2.26 -7.56
C TYR A 66 -0.02 2.00 -8.77
N PHE A 67 -0.56 2.00 -9.99
CA PHE A 67 0.24 1.80 -11.18
C PHE A 67 1.09 3.03 -11.47
N CYS A 68 2.28 2.81 -12.05
CA CYS A 68 3.01 3.85 -12.75
C CYS A 68 2.83 3.70 -14.26
N GLU A 69 3.13 4.79 -14.96
CA GLU A 69 3.18 4.80 -16.41
C GLU A 69 4.42 4.06 -16.89
N ILE A 70 4.22 3.08 -17.77
CA ILE A 70 5.30 2.32 -18.40
C ILE A 70 5.73 3.06 -19.67
N ASP A 71 7.03 3.25 -19.85
CA ASP A 71 7.57 3.91 -21.05
C ASP A 71 7.22 3.12 -22.31
N GLU A 72 6.87 3.81 -23.38
CA GLU A 72 6.51 3.18 -24.66
C GLU A 72 7.67 2.36 -25.25
N GLU A 73 8.90 2.86 -25.11
CA GLU A 73 10.12 2.13 -25.49
C GLU A 73 10.23 0.76 -24.80
N TYR A 74 9.73 0.65 -23.56
CA TYR A 74 9.78 -0.61 -22.81
C TYR A 74 8.75 -1.63 -23.30
N ILE A 75 7.53 -1.17 -23.61
CA ILE A 75 6.43 -2.02 -24.10
C ILE A 75 6.69 -2.47 -25.55
N THR A 76 7.27 -1.61 -26.39
CA THR A 76 7.53 -1.92 -27.80
C THR A 76 8.70 -2.90 -27.99
N ASP A 77 9.61 -2.99 -27.01
CA ASP A 77 10.70 -3.97 -27.03
C ASP A 77 10.22 -5.39 -26.67
N ARG A 78 10.21 -6.25 -27.69
CA ARG A 78 9.79 -7.66 -27.60
C ARG A 78 10.59 -8.47 -26.58
N PHE A 79 11.85 -8.10 -26.30
CA PHE A 79 12.67 -8.83 -25.34
C PHE A 79 12.08 -8.76 -23.92
N ASN A 80 11.57 -7.59 -23.53
CA ASN A 80 10.98 -7.37 -22.21
C ASN A 80 9.66 -8.16 -22.02
N LEU A 81 8.96 -8.46 -23.11
CA LEU A 81 7.68 -9.16 -23.13
C LEU A 81 7.80 -10.69 -23.26
N THR A 82 9.01 -11.23 -23.29
CA THR A 82 9.26 -12.67 -23.49
C THR A 82 8.45 -13.53 -22.51
N GLY A 83 7.74 -14.54 -23.02
CA GLY A 83 6.93 -15.50 -22.25
C GLY A 83 5.48 -15.09 -21.98
N LEU A 84 5.16 -13.79 -22.01
CA LEU A 84 3.81 -13.28 -21.72
C LEU A 84 2.77 -13.68 -22.77
N ASN A 85 3.23 -13.99 -23.99
CA ASN A 85 2.38 -14.49 -25.08
C ASN A 85 1.71 -15.84 -24.76
N THR A 86 2.24 -16.61 -23.81
CA THR A 86 1.64 -17.87 -23.36
C THR A 86 0.68 -17.71 -22.19
N GLU A 87 0.79 -16.61 -21.45
CA GLU A 87 -0.04 -16.31 -20.28
C GLU A 87 -1.28 -15.51 -20.65
N VAL A 88 -1.19 -14.64 -21.67
CA VAL A 88 -2.27 -13.71 -22.04
C VAL A 88 -3.04 -14.19 -23.27
N HIS A 89 -4.36 -14.31 -23.13
CA HIS A 89 -5.27 -14.57 -24.25
C HIS A 89 -5.35 -13.37 -25.20
N TYR A 90 -5.44 -13.60 -26.52
CA TYR A 90 -5.47 -12.54 -27.53
C TYR A 90 -4.29 -11.55 -27.42
N TYR A 91 -3.10 -12.06 -27.06
CA TYR A 91 -1.91 -11.26 -26.78
C TYR A 91 -1.63 -10.16 -27.83
N GLN A 92 -1.70 -10.48 -29.13
CA GLN A 92 -1.43 -9.49 -30.18
C GLN A 92 -2.43 -8.35 -30.17
N HIS A 93 -3.74 -8.66 -30.11
CA HIS A 93 -4.80 -7.65 -30.02
C HIS A 93 -4.72 -6.83 -28.73
N ALA A 94 -4.36 -7.46 -27.61
CA ALA A 94 -4.16 -6.78 -26.35
C ALA A 94 -2.96 -5.82 -26.41
N LEU A 95 -1.86 -6.21 -27.05
CA LEU A 95 -0.69 -5.36 -27.25
C LEU A 95 -1.02 -4.19 -28.16
N ASP A 96 -1.67 -4.45 -29.30
CA ASP A 96 -2.09 -3.42 -30.25
C ASP A 96 -3.00 -2.38 -29.57
N LEU A 97 -3.85 -2.81 -28.62
CA LEU A 97 -4.72 -1.91 -27.85
C LEU A 97 -3.94 -1.04 -26.86
N ILE A 98 -2.94 -1.59 -26.17
CA ILE A 98 -2.10 -0.82 -25.22
C ILE A 98 -1.19 0.19 -25.95
N THR A 99 -0.84 -0.10 -27.20
CA THR A 99 -0.03 0.78 -28.06
C THR A 99 -0.88 1.69 -28.95
N ASP A 100 -2.20 1.74 -28.78
CA ASP A 100 -3.13 2.55 -29.59
C ASP A 100 -3.04 2.29 -31.12
N VAL A 101 -2.64 1.08 -31.53
CA VAL A 101 -2.59 0.60 -32.94
C VAL A 101 -3.82 -0.26 -33.29
N PHE A 102 -4.72 -0.48 -32.33
CA PHE A 102 -5.85 -1.39 -32.47
C PHE A 102 -6.97 -0.83 -33.35
N ASP A 103 -7.37 -1.61 -34.36
CA ASP A 103 -8.47 -1.26 -35.26
C ASP A 103 -9.84 -1.51 -34.60
N LEU A 104 -10.75 -0.54 -34.72
CA LEU A 104 -11.97 -0.47 -33.91
C LEU A 104 -13.14 -1.34 -34.43
N ASP A 105 -12.98 -2.02 -35.58
CA ASP A 105 -14.04 -2.73 -36.30
C ASP A 105 -14.38 -4.15 -35.76
N CYS A 106 -14.13 -4.43 -34.48
CA CYS A 106 -14.43 -5.72 -33.84
C CYS A 106 -15.82 -5.73 -33.16
N GLU A 107 -16.48 -6.90 -33.14
CA GLU A 107 -17.76 -7.10 -32.42
C GLU A 107 -17.63 -6.77 -30.91
N ASP A 108 -18.67 -6.18 -30.32
CA ASP A 108 -18.66 -5.63 -28.95
C ASP A 108 -18.24 -6.65 -27.87
N ASP A 109 -18.71 -7.90 -27.96
CA ASP A 109 -18.37 -8.97 -27.00
C ASP A 109 -16.88 -9.38 -27.08
N MET A 110 -16.33 -9.36 -28.29
CA MET A 110 -14.91 -9.63 -28.52
C MET A 110 -14.05 -8.50 -27.97
N ARG A 111 -14.50 -7.25 -28.13
CA ARG A 111 -13.83 -6.06 -27.62
C ARG A 111 -13.68 -6.10 -26.10
N GLU A 112 -14.74 -6.43 -25.35
CA GLU A 112 -14.67 -6.51 -23.89
C GLU A 112 -13.64 -7.55 -23.42
N THR A 113 -13.56 -8.68 -24.13
CA THR A 113 -12.58 -9.74 -23.84
C THR A 113 -11.15 -9.28 -24.10
N ILE A 114 -10.91 -8.58 -25.21
CA ILE A 114 -9.60 -7.99 -25.55
C ILE A 114 -9.21 -6.93 -24.51
N GLU A 115 -10.14 -6.09 -24.06
CA GLU A 115 -9.85 -5.11 -23.00
C GLU A 115 -9.46 -5.77 -21.68
N LYS A 116 -10.10 -6.89 -21.29
CA LYS A 116 -9.72 -7.66 -20.10
C LYS A 116 -8.29 -8.22 -20.25
N SER A 117 -7.97 -8.77 -21.41
CA SER A 117 -6.61 -9.23 -21.73
C SER A 117 -5.59 -8.10 -21.74
N ALA A 118 -5.93 -6.91 -22.23
CA ALA A 118 -5.04 -5.74 -22.22
C ALA A 118 -4.74 -5.25 -20.80
N ARG A 119 -5.76 -5.15 -19.94
CA ARG A 119 -5.54 -4.83 -18.51
C ARG A 119 -4.64 -5.87 -17.83
N HIS A 120 -4.84 -7.14 -18.15
CA HIS A 120 -4.01 -8.23 -17.61
C HIS A 120 -2.57 -8.14 -18.10
N LEU A 121 -2.35 -7.97 -19.41
CA LEU A 121 -1.04 -7.80 -20.02
C LEU A 121 -0.30 -6.60 -19.43
N TYR A 122 -0.94 -5.43 -19.36
CA TYR A 122 -0.35 -4.23 -18.78
C TYR A 122 0.11 -4.47 -17.34
N GLY A 123 -0.69 -5.18 -16.54
CA GLY A 123 -0.33 -5.55 -15.17
C GLY A 123 0.91 -6.45 -15.09
N LEU A 124 1.03 -7.45 -15.97
CA LEU A 124 2.21 -8.34 -16.00
C LEU A 124 3.47 -7.60 -16.44
N VAL A 125 3.34 -6.71 -17.43
CA VAL A 125 4.46 -5.85 -17.88
C VAL A 125 4.85 -4.87 -16.78
N HIS A 126 3.89 -4.31 -16.06
CA HIS A 126 4.12 -3.41 -14.93
C HIS A 126 4.99 -4.08 -13.86
N ALA A 127 4.71 -5.34 -13.50
CA ALA A 127 5.50 -6.09 -12.52
C ALA A 127 6.98 -6.19 -12.90
N ARG A 128 7.27 -6.38 -14.20
CA ARG A 128 8.64 -6.40 -14.73
C ARG A 128 9.26 -5.00 -14.77
N TYR A 129 8.48 -4.01 -15.20
CA TYR A 129 8.94 -2.63 -15.38
C TYR A 129 9.35 -1.96 -14.07
N ILE A 130 8.59 -2.13 -12.98
CA ILE A 130 8.86 -1.46 -11.70
C ILE A 130 10.13 -1.95 -10.99
N VAL A 131 10.75 -3.03 -11.48
CA VAL A 131 12.04 -3.54 -11.01
C VAL A 131 13.21 -2.90 -11.78
N THR A 132 12.96 -2.28 -12.93
CA THR A 132 13.97 -1.56 -13.72
C THR A 132 14.33 -0.22 -13.08
N THR A 133 15.47 0.36 -13.47
CA THR A 133 15.91 1.67 -12.96
C THR A 133 14.91 2.80 -13.27
N ARG A 134 14.32 2.81 -14.48
CA ARG A 134 13.31 3.80 -14.89
C ARG A 134 12.01 3.63 -14.11
N GLY A 135 11.50 2.40 -14.00
CA GLY A 135 10.27 2.11 -13.25
C GLY A 135 10.40 2.39 -11.76
N LEU A 136 11.54 2.04 -11.15
CA LEU A 136 11.83 2.36 -9.75
C LEU A 136 11.80 3.87 -9.50
N ALA A 137 12.36 4.69 -10.38
CA ALA A 137 12.35 6.15 -10.23
C ALA A 137 10.91 6.69 -10.18
N LYS A 138 10.03 6.27 -11.11
CA LYS A 138 8.61 6.65 -11.13
C LYS A 138 7.89 6.20 -9.85
N MET A 139 8.15 4.98 -9.38
CA MET A 139 7.53 4.47 -8.15
C MET A 139 8.04 5.18 -6.89
N VAL A 140 9.29 5.63 -6.86
CA VAL A 140 9.84 6.44 -5.76
C VAL A 140 9.14 7.80 -5.67
N GLU A 141 8.80 8.42 -6.81
CA GLU A 141 8.03 9.68 -6.79
C GLU A 141 6.65 9.49 -6.17
N LYS A 142 5.95 8.41 -6.56
CA LYS A 142 4.65 8.03 -5.96
C LYS A 142 4.78 7.70 -4.48
N PHE A 143 5.87 7.04 -4.08
CA PHE A 143 6.16 6.73 -2.67
C PHE A 143 6.35 7.99 -1.83
N LYS A 144 7.11 8.98 -2.35
CA LYS A 144 7.31 10.28 -1.69
C LYS A 144 6.00 11.06 -1.55
N LYS A 145 5.12 11.01 -2.56
CA LYS A 145 3.78 11.61 -2.54
C LYS A 145 2.79 10.86 -1.64
N SER A 146 3.16 9.65 -1.18
CA SER A 146 2.30 8.75 -0.38
C SER A 146 1.06 8.25 -1.13
N ASP A 147 1.13 8.10 -2.45
CA ASP A 147 0.01 7.65 -3.31
C ASP A 147 -0.50 6.26 -2.93
N PHE A 148 0.40 5.39 -2.46
CA PHE A 148 0.08 4.03 -2.03
C PHE A 148 -0.68 3.98 -0.70
N GLY A 149 -0.74 5.11 0.02
CA GLY A 149 -1.30 5.21 1.35
C GLY A 149 -0.25 5.19 2.46
N ARG A 150 -0.74 5.11 3.69
CA ARG A 150 0.05 5.27 4.92
C ARG A 150 -0.21 4.12 5.88
N CYS A 151 0.81 3.77 6.65
CA CYS A 151 0.77 2.67 7.60
C CYS A 151 -0.35 2.86 8.64
N PRO A 152 -1.25 1.88 8.83
CA PRO A 152 -2.33 1.98 9.81
C PRO A 152 -1.83 1.90 11.26
N ARG A 153 -0.61 1.39 11.47
CA ARG A 153 -0.01 1.32 12.81
C ARG A 153 0.32 2.71 13.32
N VAL A 154 -0.31 3.11 14.42
CA VAL A 154 -0.13 4.43 15.06
C VAL A 154 1.35 4.74 15.35
N MET A 155 2.10 3.74 15.84
CA MET A 155 3.53 3.88 16.18
C MET A 155 4.44 4.08 14.95
N CYS A 156 3.92 3.90 13.74
CA CYS A 156 4.64 4.19 12.50
C CYS A 156 4.50 5.66 12.07
N GLU A 157 3.68 6.47 12.76
CA GLU A 157 3.55 7.91 12.50
C GLU A 157 3.24 8.19 11.02
N SER A 158 2.26 7.49 10.45
CA SER A 158 1.80 7.73 9.07
C SER A 158 2.86 7.51 7.98
N GLN A 159 3.81 6.60 8.22
CA GLN A 159 4.83 6.17 7.24
C GLN A 159 4.20 5.77 5.89
N PRO A 160 4.70 6.28 4.75
CA PRO A 160 4.28 5.85 3.42
C PRO A 160 4.50 4.34 3.20
N LEU A 161 3.57 3.72 2.48
CA LEU A 161 3.60 2.29 2.14
C LEU A 161 4.06 2.05 0.71
N LEU A 162 4.42 0.82 0.39
CA LEU A 162 4.67 0.35 -0.98
C LEU A 162 3.74 -0.80 -1.32
N PRO A 163 3.31 -0.95 -2.59
CA PRO A 163 2.58 -2.14 -3.02
C PRO A 163 3.47 -3.38 -2.95
N PHE A 164 2.85 -4.51 -2.62
CA PHE A 164 3.48 -5.82 -2.48
C PHE A 164 2.52 -6.90 -3.00
N GLY A 165 3.01 -7.74 -3.91
CA GLY A 165 2.33 -8.94 -4.37
C GLY A 165 2.75 -10.16 -3.54
N PRO A 166 1.86 -10.80 -2.77
CA PRO A 166 2.22 -12.00 -2.01
C PRO A 166 2.54 -13.22 -2.89
N SER A 167 2.18 -13.17 -4.17
CA SER A 167 2.50 -14.17 -5.18
C SER A 167 2.77 -13.46 -6.50
N ASP A 168 3.67 -14.02 -7.31
CA ASP A 168 3.97 -13.57 -8.66
C ASP A 168 3.05 -14.25 -9.70
N ASN A 169 2.28 -15.26 -9.29
CA ASN A 169 1.35 -15.95 -10.17
C ASN A 169 -0.01 -15.23 -10.16
N PRO A 170 -0.57 -14.86 -11.33
CA PRO A 170 -1.84 -14.15 -11.39
C PRO A 170 -3.03 -14.94 -10.83
N GLY A 171 -4.03 -14.22 -10.35
CA GLY A 171 -5.31 -14.76 -9.87
C GLY A 171 -5.25 -15.41 -8.48
N LEU A 172 -4.07 -15.53 -7.85
CA LEU A 172 -3.94 -16.17 -6.55
C LEU A 172 -4.24 -15.24 -5.38
N LYS A 173 -3.58 -14.08 -5.32
CA LYS A 173 -3.65 -13.16 -4.19
C LYS A 173 -3.64 -11.71 -4.67
N THR A 174 -4.50 -10.92 -4.06
CA THR A 174 -4.62 -9.48 -4.33
C THR A 174 -3.42 -8.71 -3.80
N VAL A 175 -3.24 -7.48 -4.29
CA VAL A 175 -2.20 -6.57 -3.81
C VAL A 175 -2.35 -6.29 -2.32
N LYS A 176 -1.19 -6.21 -1.65
CA LYS A 176 -1.03 -5.81 -0.26
C LYS A 176 -0.07 -4.62 -0.18
N LEU A 177 0.08 -4.06 1.01
CA LEU A 177 0.93 -2.89 1.24
C LEU A 177 2.01 -3.21 2.27
N TYR A 178 3.25 -3.03 1.90
CA TYR A 178 4.40 -3.21 2.78
C TYR A 178 4.81 -1.88 3.46
N CYS A 179 5.06 -1.93 4.77
CA CYS A 179 5.58 -0.79 5.52
C CYS A 179 7.07 -0.97 5.85
N ALA A 180 7.91 -0.10 5.32
CA ALA A 180 9.34 -0.12 5.60
C ALA A 180 9.71 0.25 7.05
N LYS A 181 8.80 0.83 7.87
CA LYS A 181 9.12 1.22 9.26
C LYS A 181 8.85 0.11 10.28
N CYS A 182 7.76 -0.65 10.11
CA CYS A 182 7.46 -1.79 10.97
C CYS A 182 7.73 -3.16 10.33
N GLU A 183 8.10 -3.19 9.05
CA GLU A 183 8.42 -4.42 8.29
C GLU A 183 7.27 -5.42 8.29
N ASP A 184 6.06 -4.90 8.11
CA ASP A 184 4.84 -5.70 8.14
C ASP A 184 3.94 -5.37 6.95
N ILE A 185 3.04 -6.29 6.63
CA ILE A 185 2.17 -6.29 5.45
C ILE A 185 0.74 -5.96 5.86
N TYR A 186 0.11 -5.06 5.12
CA TYR A 186 -1.23 -4.55 5.39
C TYR A 186 -2.15 -4.73 4.19
N ASN A 187 -3.45 -4.82 4.45
CA ASN A 187 -4.46 -4.74 3.40
C ASN A 187 -4.66 -3.28 2.98
N PRO A 188 -4.91 -3.00 1.68
CA PRO A 188 -5.35 -1.69 1.24
C PRO A 188 -6.63 -1.26 1.98
N LYS A 189 -6.69 0.00 2.41
CA LYS A 189 -7.85 0.51 3.18
C LYS A 189 -9.13 0.60 2.34
N SER A 190 -9.00 0.89 1.06
CA SER A 190 -10.14 1.03 0.16
C SER A 190 -10.42 -0.27 -0.58
N SER A 191 -11.69 -0.67 -0.64
CA SER A 191 -12.12 -1.85 -1.39
C SER A 191 -11.79 -1.79 -2.87
N ARG A 192 -11.69 -0.59 -3.47
CA ARG A 192 -11.30 -0.43 -4.89
C ARG A 192 -9.91 -0.97 -5.19
N HIS A 193 -8.99 -0.89 -4.23
CA HIS A 193 -7.63 -1.40 -4.37
C HIS A 193 -7.52 -2.88 -4.00
N ALA A 194 -8.54 -3.42 -3.32
CA ALA A 194 -8.56 -4.83 -2.92
C ALA A 194 -8.81 -5.78 -4.11
N ALA A 195 -9.35 -5.28 -5.22
CA ALA A 195 -9.59 -6.07 -6.42
C ALA A 195 -8.36 -6.18 -7.34
N ILE A 196 -7.30 -5.39 -7.10
CA ILE A 196 -6.10 -5.42 -7.94
C ILE A 196 -5.30 -6.69 -7.63
N ASP A 197 -4.84 -7.37 -8.68
CA ASP A 197 -3.97 -8.53 -8.55
C ASP A 197 -2.60 -8.13 -7.96
N GLY A 198 -2.12 -8.91 -6.99
CA GLY A 198 -0.79 -8.70 -6.41
C GLY A 198 0.34 -9.03 -7.38
N ALA A 199 0.10 -9.94 -8.33
CA ALA A 199 1.10 -10.35 -9.32
C ALA A 199 1.60 -9.17 -10.17
N TYR A 200 0.79 -8.14 -10.37
CA TYR A 200 1.15 -6.94 -11.14
C TYR A 200 2.18 -6.02 -10.46
N PHE A 201 2.50 -6.26 -9.19
CA PHE A 201 3.56 -5.58 -8.45
C PHE A 201 4.69 -6.53 -8.07
N GLY A 202 4.41 -7.82 -8.05
CA GLY A 202 5.34 -8.86 -7.66
C GLY A 202 5.75 -8.84 -6.19
N SER A 203 6.43 -9.91 -5.80
CA SER A 203 6.89 -10.16 -4.44
C SER A 203 8.17 -9.40 -4.08
N SER A 204 8.98 -9.05 -5.08
CA SER A 204 10.35 -8.56 -4.87
C SER A 204 10.49 -7.04 -4.95
N PHE A 205 9.53 -6.33 -5.55
CA PHE A 205 9.62 -4.89 -5.85
C PHE A 205 10.05 -4.02 -4.66
N HIS A 206 9.36 -4.15 -3.51
CA HIS A 206 9.66 -3.34 -2.33
C HIS A 206 11.09 -3.56 -1.79
N ASN A 207 11.62 -4.78 -1.87
CA ASN A 207 12.99 -5.09 -1.44
C ASN A 207 14.02 -4.49 -2.38
N ILE A 208 13.81 -4.63 -3.69
CA ILE A 208 14.70 -4.10 -4.72
C ILE A 208 14.76 -2.57 -4.64
N LEU A 209 13.61 -1.92 -4.41
CA LEU A 209 13.56 -0.46 -4.24
C LEU A 209 14.46 0.03 -3.10
N PHE A 210 14.43 -0.63 -1.94
CA PHE A 210 15.30 -0.24 -0.82
C PHE A 210 16.77 -0.64 -1.00
N GLN A 211 17.05 -1.66 -1.81
CA GLN A 211 18.42 -2.00 -2.20
C GLN A 211 19.03 -0.92 -3.10
N VAL A 212 18.26 -0.38 -4.05
CA VAL A 212 18.71 0.68 -4.97
C VAL A 212 18.69 2.06 -4.30
N TYR A 213 17.71 2.31 -3.41
CA TYR A 213 17.58 3.57 -2.67
C TYR A 213 17.64 3.36 -1.13
N PRO A 214 18.81 3.02 -0.56
CA PRO A 214 18.95 2.80 0.89
C PRO A 214 18.57 4.02 1.74
N ALA A 215 18.73 5.24 1.19
CA ALA A 215 18.38 6.48 1.87
C ALA A 215 16.87 6.64 2.14
N LEU A 216 16.01 5.87 1.45
CA LEU A 216 14.56 5.89 1.68
C LEU A 216 14.13 4.98 2.83
N VAL A 217 15.03 4.15 3.36
CA VAL A 217 14.72 3.25 4.48
C VAL A 217 14.53 4.10 5.75
N PRO A 218 13.33 4.09 6.35
CA PRO A 218 13.07 4.89 7.55
C PRO A 218 13.82 4.32 8.75
N VAL A 219 14.18 5.20 9.69
CA VAL A 219 14.74 4.80 10.98
C VAL A 219 13.70 3.95 11.73
N LYS A 220 14.10 2.74 12.13
CA LYS A 220 13.23 1.82 12.84
C LYS A 220 12.94 2.35 14.25
N SER A 221 11.67 2.29 14.64
CA SER A 221 11.26 2.68 16.00
C SER A 221 11.19 1.47 16.91
N ARG A 222 11.86 1.53 18.07
CA ARG A 222 11.71 0.53 19.13
C ARG A 222 10.45 0.74 19.98
N ARG A 223 9.74 1.85 19.78
CA ARG A 223 8.56 2.21 20.57
C ARG A 223 7.41 1.25 20.26
N ARG A 224 6.89 0.58 21.29
CA ARG A 224 5.70 -0.27 21.20
C ARG A 224 4.60 0.35 22.04
N TYR A 225 3.36 0.00 21.73
CA TYR A 225 2.23 0.36 22.57
C TYR A 225 2.43 -0.25 23.96
N GLU A 226 2.43 0.59 24.98
CA GLU A 226 2.47 0.16 26.39
C GLU A 226 1.05 0.21 26.95
N PRO A 227 0.40 -0.95 27.19
CA PRO A 227 -0.93 -0.96 27.79
C PRO A 227 -0.86 -0.42 29.23
N LYS A 228 -1.75 0.51 29.55
CA LYS A 228 -1.86 1.13 30.87
C LYS A 228 -3.30 1.08 31.38
N VAL A 229 -3.47 0.79 32.67
CA VAL A 229 -4.76 0.81 33.37
C VAL A 229 -4.63 1.82 34.51
N PHE A 230 -5.49 2.85 34.53
CA PHE A 230 -5.39 3.99 35.46
C PHE A 230 -4.00 4.65 35.52
N GLY A 231 -3.28 4.66 34.39
CA GLY A 231 -1.93 5.23 34.30
C GLY A 231 -0.79 4.29 34.71
N PHE A 232 -1.09 3.14 35.33
CA PHE A 232 -0.10 2.12 35.68
C PHE A 232 0.15 1.18 34.50
N LYS A 233 1.42 0.86 34.25
CA LYS A 233 1.78 -0.12 33.22
C LYS A 233 1.26 -1.50 33.64
N VAL A 234 0.63 -2.21 32.71
CA VAL A 234 0.26 -3.61 32.96
C VAL A 234 1.53 -4.43 33.08
N HIS A 235 1.68 -5.16 34.19
CA HIS A 235 2.87 -5.96 34.44
C HIS A 235 2.95 -7.12 33.43
N HIS A 236 4.16 -7.45 32.94
CA HIS A 236 4.36 -8.53 31.97
C HIS A 236 3.83 -9.88 32.48
N ALA A 237 3.90 -10.14 33.79
CA ALA A 237 3.35 -11.36 34.37
C ALA A 237 1.82 -11.46 34.21
N SER A 238 1.10 -10.33 34.18
CA SER A 238 -0.35 -10.34 33.96
C SER A 238 -0.71 -10.73 32.53
N VAL A 239 0.15 -10.41 31.55
CA VAL A 239 -0.02 -10.86 30.16
C VAL A 239 0.24 -12.36 30.06
N LEU A 240 1.30 -12.86 30.72
CA LEU A 240 1.61 -14.29 30.77
C LEU A 240 0.50 -15.09 31.48
N ALA A 241 -0.03 -14.58 32.60
CA ALA A 241 -1.12 -15.21 33.35
C ALA A 241 -2.38 -15.36 32.48
N ARG A 242 -2.78 -14.32 31.75
CA ARG A 242 -3.91 -14.40 30.80
C ARG A 242 -3.72 -15.47 29.72
N TRP A 243 -2.50 -15.61 29.21
CA TRP A 243 -2.16 -16.67 28.26
C TRP A 243 -2.23 -18.06 28.92
N GLN A 244 -1.68 -18.21 30.12
CA GLN A 244 -1.75 -19.46 30.89
C GLN A 244 -3.19 -19.87 31.20
N ASP A 245 -4.07 -18.92 31.57
CA ASP A 245 -5.49 -19.18 31.82
C ASP A 245 -6.24 -19.57 30.54
N ALA A 246 -5.88 -18.98 29.39
CA ALA A 246 -6.42 -19.38 28.09
C ALA A 246 -6.01 -20.80 27.71
N VAL A 247 -4.74 -21.15 27.91
CA VAL A 247 -4.23 -22.52 27.68
C VAL A 247 -4.90 -23.51 28.64
N ARG A 248 -5.06 -23.16 29.92
CA ARG A 248 -5.77 -23.98 30.91
C ARG A 248 -7.21 -24.27 30.47
N ARG A 249 -7.96 -23.24 30.04
CA ARG A 249 -9.32 -23.40 29.52
C ARG A 249 -9.38 -24.31 28.29
N GLN A 250 -8.42 -24.16 27.36
CA GLN A 250 -8.34 -25.02 26.19
C GLN A 250 -8.03 -26.47 26.55
N GLN A 251 -7.14 -26.71 27.52
CA GLN A 251 -6.82 -28.05 28.00
C GLN A 251 -7.99 -28.70 28.73
N ARG A 252 -8.74 -27.94 29.54
CA ARG A 252 -9.95 -28.43 30.21
C ARG A 252 -10.99 -28.89 29.19
N LYS A 253 -11.29 -28.05 28.18
CA LYS A 253 -12.20 -28.41 27.08
C LYS A 253 -11.76 -29.69 26.35
N ARG A 254 -10.46 -29.83 26.06
CA ARG A 254 -9.92 -31.06 25.43
C ARG A 254 -10.11 -32.32 26.28
N LEU A 255 -10.06 -32.19 27.61
CA LEU A 255 -10.22 -33.32 28.53
C LEU A 255 -11.70 -33.66 28.75
N GLU A 256 -12.59 -32.67 28.71
CA GLU A 256 -14.05 -32.84 28.65
C GLU A 256 -14.43 -33.58 27.34
N ASP A 257 -13.96 -33.11 26.19
CA ASP A 257 -14.20 -33.74 24.88
C ASP A 257 -13.66 -35.19 24.81
N ALA A 258 -12.57 -35.48 25.51
CA ALA A 258 -11.99 -36.81 25.60
C ALA A 258 -12.71 -37.74 26.61
N GLY A 259 -13.74 -37.25 27.29
CA GLY A 259 -14.49 -38.00 28.31
C GLY A 259 -13.68 -38.36 29.55
N VAL A 260 -12.53 -37.71 29.76
CA VAL A 260 -11.64 -37.94 30.92
C VAL A 260 -12.17 -37.22 32.17
N ILE A 261 -12.95 -36.15 31.98
CA ILE A 261 -13.57 -35.34 33.02
C ILE A 261 -15.07 -35.29 32.73
N ALA A 262 -15.92 -35.53 33.73
CA ALA A 262 -17.36 -35.37 33.57
C ALA A 262 -17.74 -33.89 33.43
N GLU A 263 -18.77 -33.58 32.63
CA GLU A 263 -19.30 -32.21 32.51
C GLU A 263 -19.59 -31.63 33.91
N GLY A 264 -18.97 -30.49 34.22
CA GLY A 264 -19.13 -29.81 35.51
C GLY A 264 -18.31 -30.37 36.68
N GLN A 265 -17.38 -31.32 36.44
CA GLN A 265 -16.53 -31.84 37.50
C GLN A 265 -15.41 -30.86 37.85
N GLN A 266 -15.53 -30.21 39.02
CA GLN A 266 -14.56 -29.25 39.54
C GLN A 266 -13.28 -29.98 40.02
N LEU A 267 -12.23 -29.98 39.19
CA LEU A 267 -10.96 -30.65 39.51
C LEU A 267 -10.02 -29.84 40.40
N PHE A 268 -10.24 -28.53 40.51
CA PHE A 268 -9.40 -27.61 41.26
C PHE A 268 -10.25 -26.64 42.06
N ILE A 269 -9.70 -26.17 43.18
CA ILE A 269 -10.31 -25.13 44.01
C ILE A 269 -10.24 -23.83 43.20
N GLU A 270 -11.40 -23.32 42.78
CA GLU A 270 -11.53 -21.97 42.23
C GLU A 270 -11.79 -21.03 43.42
N ASP A 271 -10.81 -20.20 43.76
CA ASP A 271 -11.02 -19.15 44.75
C ASP A 271 -12.06 -18.17 44.18
N ALA A 272 -13.15 -17.94 44.92
CA ALA A 272 -14.37 -17.25 44.46
C ALA A 272 -14.19 -15.80 43.97
N GLU A 273 -12.97 -15.25 43.99
CA GLU A 273 -12.61 -13.93 43.44
C GLU A 273 -11.84 -14.01 42.11
N SER A 274 -11.61 -15.22 41.59
CA SER A 274 -11.11 -15.41 40.24
C SER A 274 -12.14 -14.86 39.25
N SER A 275 -11.80 -13.75 38.60
CA SER A 275 -12.61 -13.08 37.57
C SER A 275 -12.58 -13.84 36.24
N ASP A 276 -12.64 -15.17 36.26
CA ASP A 276 -13.08 -15.94 35.12
C ASP A 276 -14.59 -15.85 35.08
N GLY A 277 -15.07 -14.84 34.33
CA GLY A 277 -16.48 -14.62 34.03
C GLY A 277 -17.12 -15.80 33.31
N ALA A 278 -17.30 -16.91 34.01
CA ALA A 278 -18.43 -17.81 33.85
C ALA A 278 -19.67 -17.04 34.35
N GLY A 279 -20.02 -15.97 33.61
CA GLY A 279 -21.41 -15.61 33.48
C GLY A 279 -22.04 -16.81 32.79
N ASP A 280 -22.76 -17.59 33.57
CA ASP A 280 -23.69 -18.62 33.17
C ASP A 280 -24.26 -18.32 31.77
N ASP A 281 -23.83 -19.06 30.73
CA ASP A 281 -24.44 -19.05 29.38
C ASP A 281 -25.81 -19.76 29.42
N ARG A 282 -26.59 -19.47 30.46
CA ARG A 282 -27.98 -19.89 30.65
C ARG A 282 -28.84 -18.63 30.62
N LEU A 283 -28.76 -17.93 29.48
CA LEU A 283 -29.85 -17.06 29.06
C LEU A 283 -31.08 -17.94 28.88
N GLU A 284 -31.97 -17.87 29.87
CA GLU A 284 -33.35 -18.35 29.76
C GLU A 284 -33.96 -17.79 28.47
N GLU A 285 -34.49 -18.67 27.63
CA GLU A 285 -35.42 -18.32 26.56
C GLU A 285 -36.62 -17.61 27.19
N LEU A 286 -36.65 -16.28 27.11
CA LEU A 286 -37.87 -15.50 27.35
C LEU A 286 -38.59 -15.37 26.02
N ASP A 287 -39.82 -15.91 25.99
CA ASP A 287 -40.74 -15.92 24.86
C ASP A 287 -40.96 -14.53 24.22
N ASP A 288 -41.16 -14.58 22.90
CA ASP A 288 -41.62 -13.52 22.01
C ASP A 288 -42.85 -12.76 22.54
N ASP A 289 -42.79 -11.42 22.52
CA ASP A 289 -43.84 -10.52 21.97
C ASP A 289 -43.58 -9.06 22.41
N GLU A 290 -42.85 -8.28 21.59
CA GLU A 290 -43.30 -6.97 21.08
C GLU A 290 -42.18 -6.18 20.37
N LEU A 291 -42.46 -5.91 19.08
CA LEU A 291 -42.03 -4.75 18.26
C LEU A 291 -40.71 -4.83 17.45
N GLY A 292 -40.87 -5.19 16.17
CA GLY A 292 -40.44 -4.25 15.10
C GLY A 292 -39.46 -4.73 14.03
N ASP A 293 -39.91 -5.65 13.18
CA ASP A 293 -39.74 -5.70 11.71
C ASP A 293 -38.49 -5.05 11.05
N ASN A 294 -37.55 -5.88 10.58
CA ASN A 294 -37.36 -6.15 9.14
C ASN A 294 -36.12 -7.03 8.86
N GLY A 295 -36.32 -8.12 8.10
CA GLY A 295 -35.27 -8.62 7.18
C GLY A 295 -34.72 -10.04 7.39
N ASP A 296 -35.60 -11.05 7.43
CA ASP A 296 -35.31 -12.45 7.05
C ASP A 296 -34.87 -12.45 5.54
N ARG A 297 -33.85 -13.15 4.99
CA ARG A 297 -33.42 -14.55 5.13
C ARG A 297 -32.02 -14.80 4.53
N ARG A 298 -31.22 -15.60 5.27
CA ARG A 298 -30.61 -16.93 4.96
C ARG A 298 -29.86 -17.10 3.61
N ILE A 299 -28.74 -17.84 3.55
CA ILE A 299 -28.59 -19.30 3.74
C ILE A 299 -27.09 -19.58 4.05
N ALA A 300 -26.77 -20.12 5.24
CA ALA A 300 -26.45 -21.53 5.56
C ALA A 300 -25.10 -22.07 5.05
N ALA A 301 -24.37 -22.67 5.99
CA ALA A 301 -23.05 -23.28 5.86
C ALA A 301 -23.05 -24.63 5.13
N ALA A 302 -21.91 -24.99 4.55
CA ALA A 302 -21.44 -26.38 4.51
C ALA A 302 -19.91 -26.50 4.31
N SER A 303 -19.31 -27.30 5.19
CA SER A 303 -18.13 -28.17 5.05
C SER A 303 -16.71 -27.59 4.88
N GLY A 304 -15.81 -28.04 5.77
CA GLY A 304 -14.39 -28.28 5.45
C GLY A 304 -13.42 -27.78 6.53
N ASP A 305 -12.80 -28.71 7.26
CA ASP A 305 -11.73 -28.51 8.26
C ASP A 305 -10.58 -27.58 7.81
N PRO A 306 -9.82 -27.03 8.77
CA PRO A 306 -8.38 -26.90 8.55
C PRO A 306 -7.56 -27.57 9.65
N GLU A 307 -6.68 -28.44 9.16
CA GLU A 307 -5.58 -29.10 9.84
C GLU A 307 -4.63 -28.14 10.57
N GLY A 308 -3.96 -28.71 11.56
CA GLY A 308 -3.10 -28.03 12.51
C GLY A 308 -1.88 -27.32 11.92
N VAL A 309 -1.46 -26.27 12.63
CA VAL A 309 -0.11 -25.72 12.52
C VAL A 309 0.75 -26.30 13.63
N ALA A 310 1.65 -27.21 13.24
CA ALA A 310 2.72 -27.74 14.09
C ALA A 310 3.83 -26.68 14.26
N LEU A 311 4.19 -26.40 15.51
CA LEU A 311 5.44 -25.70 15.84
C LEU A 311 6.49 -26.73 16.23
N TYR A 312 7.54 -26.82 15.40
CA TYR A 312 8.73 -27.62 15.62
C TYR A 312 9.43 -27.24 16.93
N GLY A 313 9.63 -28.24 17.79
CA GLY A 313 10.54 -28.20 18.92
C GLY A 313 11.86 -28.86 18.55
N ASN A 314 12.96 -28.11 18.67
CA ASN A 314 14.31 -28.66 18.76
C ASN A 314 14.46 -29.40 20.10
N ALA A 315 14.89 -30.66 20.07
CA ALA A 315 15.55 -31.33 21.19
C ALA A 315 16.63 -32.29 20.67
N LEU A 316 17.85 -32.07 21.16
CA LEU A 316 19.04 -32.90 21.02
C LEU A 316 18.81 -34.30 21.61
N ALA A 317 19.40 -35.33 21.00
CA ALA A 317 20.28 -36.33 21.65
C ALA A 317 20.42 -37.62 20.80
N SER A 318 21.56 -37.78 20.12
CA SER A 318 22.45 -38.95 20.09
C SER A 318 23.63 -38.65 19.19
#